data_AF-A0A956C355-F1
#
_entry.id   AF-A0A956C355-F1
#
_cell.length_a   1.000
_cell.length_b   1.000
_cell.length_c   1.000
_cell.angle_alpha   90.00
_cell.angle_beta   90.00
_cell.angle_gamma   90.00
#
_symmetry.space_group_name_H-M   'P 1'
#
loop_
_entity.id
_entity.type
_entity.pdbx_description
1 polymer ?
#
loop_
_entity_poly.entity_id
_entity_poly.type
_entity_poly.pdbx_seq_one_letter_code
_entity_poly.pdbx_strand_id
1 'polypeptide(L)'
;MITTKDWRLVAATALVAAAVASAACGDVTSASFAGESGPTGRGQVDAGSATGDGADPSAVPAPQQPSNGVMLVHAADFPALRVCFEGRPGARPIPDSTTMPDANIVGLDVGAGIRLSPIRNDKPLGKVYVIEVDPSRIRNGFDENATCGQLICAPGSGPQCLTAGRDYAEAAAPIGDTSLGADALTILAIKGCGNAFQIDAIGVNASDCGVGWDNLKGNVKAESITNLALGQRPAGKLPVQLVNLSKYLDPKTLGALTVQYGDVLAEAGAPTLSNVANDPPVDQPAPSKDLDLPTDDESVYGTRGFVIERKTGSGPAFSVRTSLADVQEDSSPLSLPADYYQGSSKYALLLLGDPRAQASDPRRVHLIAVPMTDPADAVDTDAGGGSTGADAGADGSL
;
A
#
# COMPACT_ATOMS: atom_id res chain seq x y z
N MET A 1 25.18 13.73 -56.69
CA MET A 1 26.12 14.88 -56.60
C MET A 1 26.39 15.12 -55.13
N ILE A 2 27.60 14.78 -54.71
CA ILE A 2 28.14 14.99 -53.37
C ILE A 2 28.99 16.25 -53.48
N THR A 3 28.75 17.24 -52.61
CA THR A 3 29.71 18.31 -52.38
C THR A 3 29.83 18.55 -50.88
N THR A 4 31.03 18.22 -50.42
CA THR A 4 31.63 18.39 -49.11
C THR A 4 31.76 19.85 -48.72
N LYS A 5 31.72 20.13 -47.41
CA LYS A 5 32.49 21.25 -46.86
C LYS A 5 32.98 20.90 -45.45
N ASP A 6 34.27 20.57 -45.41
CA ASP A 6 35.11 20.41 -44.25
C ASP A 6 35.22 21.71 -43.43
N TRP A 7 35.16 21.58 -42.10
CA TRP A 7 35.86 22.45 -41.17
C TRP A 7 36.60 21.56 -40.17
N ARG A 8 37.93 21.53 -40.26
CA ARG A 8 38.86 20.98 -39.27
C ARG A 8 39.77 22.11 -38.76
N LEU A 9 40.41 21.80 -37.63
CA LEU A 9 41.49 22.50 -36.90
C LEU A 9 41.02 23.62 -35.94
N VAL A 10 41.52 23.74 -34.70
CA VAL A 10 42.59 23.03 -33.99
C VAL A 10 42.41 23.17 -32.48
N ALA A 11 42.99 22.21 -31.76
CA ALA A 11 43.03 22.04 -30.31
C ALA A 11 43.69 23.19 -29.52
N ALA A 12 43.29 23.31 -28.25
CA ALA A 12 44.19 23.74 -27.17
C ALA A 12 43.79 23.06 -25.86
N THR A 13 44.65 22.13 -25.45
CA THR A 13 44.71 21.44 -24.18
C THR A 13 45.04 22.44 -23.05
N ALA A 14 44.29 22.41 -21.95
CA ALA A 14 44.75 22.93 -20.67
C ALA A 14 44.32 21.98 -19.56
N LEU A 15 45.29 21.17 -19.14
CA LEU A 15 45.32 20.38 -17.93
C LEU A 15 45.35 21.33 -16.73
N VAL A 16 44.37 21.29 -15.85
CA VAL A 16 44.53 21.72 -14.45
C VAL A 16 44.02 20.59 -13.57
N ALA A 17 44.97 19.84 -13.03
CA ALA A 17 44.77 18.99 -11.89
C ALA A 17 44.63 19.89 -10.65
N ALA A 18 43.51 19.78 -9.95
CA ALA A 18 43.38 20.21 -8.56
C ALA A 18 42.83 19.03 -7.77
N ALA A 19 43.73 18.37 -7.04
CA ALA A 19 43.37 17.43 -6.00
C ALA A 19 42.68 18.20 -4.88
N VAL A 20 41.43 17.84 -4.57
CA VAL A 20 40.79 18.18 -3.30
C VAL A 20 40.38 16.86 -2.67
N ALA A 21 41.24 16.39 -1.76
CA ALA A 21 40.84 15.44 -0.74
C ALA A 21 40.05 16.23 0.31
N SER A 22 38.75 15.99 0.37
CA SER A 22 37.93 16.32 1.52
C SER A 22 37.03 15.12 1.78
N ALA A 23 37.42 14.36 2.80
CA ALA A 23 36.56 13.41 3.48
C ALA A 23 35.32 14.15 3.97
N ALA A 24 34.15 13.65 3.60
CA ALA A 24 32.90 13.97 4.26
C ALA A 24 32.15 12.65 4.44
N CYS A 25 32.22 12.12 5.65
CA CYS A 25 31.23 11.18 6.16
C CYS A 25 29.89 11.92 6.15
N GLY A 26 29.00 11.55 5.24
CA GLY A 26 27.60 11.91 5.33
C GLY A 26 26.90 10.82 6.12
N ASP A 27 27.00 10.88 7.45
CA ASP A 27 26.06 10.22 8.34
C ASP A 27 24.67 10.79 8.03
N VAL A 28 23.80 9.97 7.44
CA VAL A 28 22.36 10.24 7.46
C VAL A 28 21.83 9.50 8.69
N THR A 29 22.12 10.06 9.85
CA THR A 29 21.37 9.75 11.06
C THR A 29 19.92 10.13 10.80
N SER A 30 19.07 9.12 10.79
CA SER A 30 17.63 9.25 11.03
C SER A 30 17.46 10.16 12.24
N ALA A 31 16.86 11.33 12.00
CA ALA A 31 16.53 12.27 13.05
C ALA A 31 15.46 11.64 13.95
N SER A 32 15.93 10.95 14.98
CA SER A 32 15.19 10.67 16.19
C SER A 32 14.80 12.00 16.84
N PHE A 33 13.53 12.11 17.23
CA PHE A 33 13.03 13.21 18.04
C PHE A 33 13.68 13.17 19.43
N ALA A 34 14.78 13.90 19.61
CA ALA A 34 15.35 14.21 20.92
C ALA A 34 15.16 15.70 21.20
N GLY A 35 14.35 16.01 22.21
CA GLY A 35 14.04 17.36 22.64
C GLY A 35 15.16 18.02 23.42
N GLU A 36 15.30 19.34 23.25
CA GLU A 36 15.95 20.21 24.22
C GLU A 36 15.13 21.51 24.39
N SER A 37 14.69 21.72 25.64
CA SER A 37 14.07 22.88 26.31
C SER A 37 14.66 24.24 25.89
N GLY A 38 13.92 25.32 25.58
CA GLY A 38 12.82 26.06 26.25
C GLY A 38 13.01 27.58 25.94
N PRO A 39 12.26 28.58 26.47
CA PRO A 39 10.96 28.59 27.14
C PRO A 39 9.92 29.56 26.52
N THR A 40 8.63 29.28 26.74
CA THR A 40 7.53 30.21 27.15
C THR A 40 6.18 29.87 26.52
N GLY A 41 5.28 29.35 27.36
CA GLY A 41 3.88 29.76 27.34
C GLY A 41 2.87 28.71 26.85
N ARG A 42 2.11 28.19 27.84
CA ARG A 42 0.78 27.55 27.74
C ARG A 42 0.83 26.07 27.31
N GLY A 43 0.21 25.12 28.00
CA GLY A 43 -0.63 25.12 29.18
C GLY A 43 -0.64 23.72 29.78
N GLN A 44 -0.66 23.70 31.10
CA GLN A 44 -0.63 22.56 31.99
C GLN A 44 -1.82 21.60 31.79
N VAL A 45 -1.53 20.32 31.59
CA VAL A 45 -2.43 19.21 31.93
C VAL A 45 -1.59 18.21 32.73
N ASP A 46 -2.00 18.00 33.97
CA ASP A 46 -1.27 17.22 34.97
C ASP A 46 -1.11 15.75 34.52
N ALA A 47 0.13 15.34 34.30
CA ALA A 47 0.51 13.94 34.24
C ALA A 47 0.65 13.41 35.67
N GLY A 48 -0.30 12.58 36.09
CA GLY A 48 -0.19 11.78 37.30
C GLY A 48 0.95 10.76 37.14
N SER A 49 1.93 10.86 38.03
CA SER A 49 3.02 9.92 38.22
C SER A 49 2.49 8.51 38.53
N ALA A 50 2.81 7.54 37.69
CA ALA A 50 2.72 6.12 38.02
C ALA A 50 4.10 5.47 37.80
N THR A 51 4.96 5.63 38.80
CA THR A 51 5.99 4.62 39.10
C THR A 51 5.28 3.43 39.72
N GLY A 52 5.27 2.29 39.04
CA GLY A 52 4.69 1.07 39.60
C GLY A 52 4.77 -0.10 38.62
N ASP A 53 5.64 -1.03 38.94
CA ASP A 53 5.71 -2.38 38.37
C ASP A 53 4.32 -3.04 38.27
N GLY A 54 4.00 -3.60 37.11
CA GLY A 54 2.81 -4.41 36.92
C GLY A 54 2.36 -4.40 35.47
N ALA A 55 2.79 -5.42 34.71
CA ALA A 55 2.19 -5.74 33.44
C ALA A 55 0.68 -5.95 33.65
N ASP A 56 -0.16 -5.13 33.01
CA ASP A 56 -1.59 -5.35 32.93
C ASP A 56 -1.86 -6.36 31.79
N PRO A 57 -2.37 -7.58 32.08
CA PRO A 57 -2.67 -8.58 31.05
C PRO A 57 -4.00 -8.30 30.32
N SER A 58 -4.56 -7.10 30.44
CA SER A 58 -5.90 -6.76 29.94
C SER A 58 -5.90 -5.86 28.71
N ALA A 59 -4.84 -5.87 27.89
CA ALA A 59 -4.98 -5.38 26.53
C ALA A 59 -5.99 -6.30 25.83
N VAL A 60 -7.21 -5.80 25.65
CA VAL A 60 -8.24 -6.44 24.83
C VAL A 60 -7.55 -6.77 23.50
N PRO A 61 -7.46 -8.06 23.11
CA PRO A 61 -6.82 -8.42 21.86
C PRO A 61 -7.47 -7.58 20.76
N ALA A 62 -6.65 -6.83 20.01
CA ALA A 62 -7.15 -6.11 18.85
C ALA A 62 -7.96 -7.12 18.02
N PRO A 63 -9.18 -6.75 17.56
CA PRO A 63 -10.03 -7.69 16.84
C PRO A 63 -9.22 -8.33 15.70
N GLN A 64 -9.09 -9.66 15.75
CA GLN A 64 -8.34 -10.40 14.75
C GLN A 64 -8.94 -10.07 13.39
N GLN A 65 -8.15 -9.45 12.51
CA GLN A 65 -8.62 -9.13 11.17
C GLN A 65 -8.96 -10.44 10.44
N PRO A 66 -10.12 -10.51 9.76
CA PRO A 66 -10.55 -11.73 9.10
C PRO A 66 -9.53 -12.16 8.05
N SER A 67 -9.31 -13.46 7.91
CA SER A 67 -8.37 -14.11 6.96
C SER A 67 -8.57 -13.68 5.51
N ASN A 68 -9.82 -13.39 5.15
CA ASN A 68 -10.27 -13.01 3.83
C ASN A 68 -10.47 -11.49 3.71
N GLY A 69 -10.64 -11.00 2.48
CA GLY A 69 -10.88 -9.59 2.22
C GLY A 69 -10.27 -9.11 0.92
N VAL A 70 -10.47 -7.83 0.64
CA VAL A 70 -9.93 -7.16 -0.54
C VAL A 70 -8.92 -6.13 -0.11
N MET A 71 -7.69 -6.21 -0.62
CA MET A 71 -6.74 -5.13 -0.50
C MET A 71 -6.86 -4.23 -1.72
N LEU A 72 -7.53 -3.07 -1.58
CA LEU A 72 -7.59 -2.07 -2.64
C LEU A 72 -6.28 -1.28 -2.63
N VAL A 73 -5.57 -1.25 -3.77
CA VAL A 73 -4.27 -0.60 -3.89
C VAL A 73 -4.29 0.43 -5.01
N HIS A 74 -3.78 1.62 -4.74
CA HIS A 74 -3.59 2.67 -5.74
C HIS A 74 -2.18 2.60 -6.33
N ALA A 75 -2.04 1.97 -7.49
CA ALA A 75 -0.79 1.88 -8.24
C ALA A 75 -0.89 2.57 -9.63
N ALA A 76 -1.82 3.52 -9.77
CA ALA A 76 -2.02 4.32 -10.97
C ALA A 76 -1.32 5.69 -10.88
N ASP A 77 -0.96 6.25 -12.02
CA ASP A 77 -0.71 7.68 -12.22
C ASP A 77 -2.07 8.39 -12.36
N PHE A 78 -2.75 8.50 -11.24
CA PHE A 78 -4.08 9.07 -11.10
C PHE A 78 -4.10 9.86 -9.77
N PRO A 79 -4.89 10.94 -9.64
CA PRO A 79 -5.07 11.60 -8.34
C PRO A 79 -5.58 10.64 -7.27
N ALA A 80 -5.65 11.08 -6.01
CA ALA A 80 -6.28 10.29 -4.96
C ALA A 80 -7.67 9.79 -5.41
N LEU A 81 -7.99 8.54 -5.11
CA LEU A 81 -9.15 7.87 -5.72
C LEU A 81 -10.10 7.21 -4.74
N ARG A 82 -11.34 7.06 -5.19
CA ARG A 82 -12.34 6.11 -4.68
C ARG A 82 -12.83 5.27 -5.85
N VAL A 83 -13.40 4.10 -5.59
CA VAL A 83 -13.90 3.19 -6.63
C VAL A 83 -15.38 2.88 -6.46
N CYS A 84 -16.06 2.78 -7.58
CA CYS A 84 -17.43 2.31 -7.70
C CYS A 84 -17.49 1.09 -8.62
N PHE A 85 -18.43 0.19 -8.34
CA PHE A 85 -18.70 -0.98 -9.19
C PHE A 85 -20.04 -0.80 -9.89
N GLU A 86 -20.09 -1.05 -11.20
CA GLU A 86 -21.30 -0.98 -12.03
C GLU A 86 -22.43 -1.84 -11.47
N GLY A 87 -22.10 -3.03 -10.98
CA GLY A 87 -23.03 -3.96 -10.34
C GLY A 87 -23.64 -3.48 -9.02
N ARG A 88 -23.08 -2.43 -8.42
CA ARG A 88 -23.42 -1.97 -7.06
C ARG A 88 -23.79 -0.49 -7.04
N PRO A 89 -24.81 -0.04 -7.81
CA PRO A 89 -25.19 1.37 -7.87
C PRO A 89 -25.77 1.90 -6.54
N GLY A 90 -26.24 1.03 -5.65
CA GLY A 90 -26.71 1.39 -4.31
C GLY A 90 -25.61 1.50 -3.26
N ALA A 91 -24.38 1.02 -3.56
CA ALA A 91 -23.25 1.13 -2.63
C ALA A 91 -22.62 2.53 -2.71
N ARG A 92 -21.89 2.93 -1.67
CA ARG A 92 -21.05 4.14 -1.69
C ARG A 92 -19.71 3.84 -2.39
N PRO A 93 -19.02 4.86 -2.93
CA PRO A 93 -17.66 4.69 -3.39
C PRO A 93 -16.75 4.25 -2.23
N ILE A 94 -15.81 3.35 -2.49
CA ILE A 94 -14.85 2.85 -1.49
C ILE A 94 -13.41 3.33 -1.80
N PRO A 95 -12.58 3.68 -0.81
CA PRO A 95 -12.92 3.73 0.61
C PRO A 95 -14.01 4.78 0.92
N ASP A 96 -14.75 4.55 2.00
CA ASP A 96 -15.71 5.47 2.60
C ASP A 96 -15.26 5.89 4.01
N SER A 97 -16.00 6.81 4.65
CA SER A 97 -15.67 7.31 5.99
C SER A 97 -15.78 6.24 7.08
N THR A 98 -16.50 5.16 6.85
CA THR A 98 -16.52 4.00 7.76
C THR A 98 -15.23 3.18 7.66
N THR A 99 -14.65 3.06 6.46
CA THR A 99 -13.35 2.40 6.27
C THR A 99 -12.15 3.28 6.65
N MET A 100 -12.30 4.61 6.61
CA MET A 100 -11.25 5.57 6.95
C MET A 100 -11.79 6.66 7.91
N PRO A 101 -12.12 6.30 9.17
CA PRO A 101 -12.79 7.21 10.10
C PRO A 101 -11.94 8.42 10.52
N ASP A 102 -10.61 8.26 10.53
CA ASP A 102 -9.68 9.31 10.95
C ASP A 102 -9.18 10.18 9.77
N ALA A 103 -9.63 9.89 8.54
CA ALA A 103 -9.20 10.61 7.36
C ALA A 103 -10.02 11.90 7.18
N ASN A 104 -9.32 13.05 7.10
CA ASN A 104 -9.95 14.33 6.77
C ASN A 104 -10.53 14.36 5.35
N ILE A 105 -9.96 13.55 4.45
CA ILE A 105 -10.41 13.38 3.07
C ILE A 105 -10.41 11.88 2.82
N VAL A 106 -11.57 11.33 2.49
CA VAL A 106 -11.69 9.91 2.18
C VAL A 106 -11.23 9.66 0.74
N GLY A 107 -10.12 8.95 0.62
CA GLY A 107 -9.52 8.60 -0.66
C GLY A 107 -8.27 7.79 -0.43
N LEU A 108 -7.88 7.03 -1.44
CA LEU A 108 -6.61 6.32 -1.45
C LEU A 108 -5.61 7.17 -2.23
N ASP A 109 -4.45 7.47 -1.64
CA ASP A 109 -3.36 8.16 -2.33
C ASP A 109 -2.50 7.20 -3.17
N VAL A 110 -1.74 7.74 -4.13
CA VAL A 110 -0.80 6.96 -4.96
C VAL A 110 0.20 6.22 -4.06
N GLY A 111 0.32 4.91 -4.25
CA GLY A 111 1.15 4.03 -3.42
C GLY A 111 0.45 3.54 -2.15
N ALA A 112 -0.70 4.09 -1.77
CA ALA A 112 -1.42 3.60 -0.61
C ALA A 112 -2.24 2.34 -0.94
N GLY A 113 -2.55 1.58 0.11
CA GLY A 113 -3.51 0.48 0.06
C GLY A 113 -4.40 0.46 1.30
N ILE A 114 -5.62 -0.05 1.14
CA ILE A 114 -6.56 -0.23 2.24
C ILE A 114 -7.19 -1.61 2.19
N ARG A 115 -7.31 -2.24 3.36
CA ARG A 115 -8.05 -3.49 3.52
C ARG A 115 -9.54 -3.20 3.63
N LEU A 116 -10.30 -3.90 2.82
CA LEU A 116 -11.76 -3.85 2.77
C LEU A 116 -12.31 -5.22 3.14
N SER A 117 -13.53 -5.24 3.68
CA SER A 117 -14.30 -6.47 3.83
C SER A 117 -14.49 -7.16 2.46
N PRO A 118 -14.65 -8.49 2.44
CA PRO A 118 -14.95 -9.23 1.22
C PRO A 118 -16.09 -8.61 0.42
N ILE A 119 -15.89 -8.43 -0.88
CA ILE A 119 -16.91 -7.94 -1.79
C ILE A 119 -17.59 -9.17 -2.39
N ARG A 120 -18.65 -9.63 -1.71
CA ARG A 120 -19.44 -10.78 -2.13
C ARG A 120 -20.35 -10.40 -3.31
N ASN A 121 -20.40 -11.26 -4.32
CA ASN A 121 -21.30 -11.09 -5.45
C ASN A 121 -22.68 -11.65 -5.14
N ASP A 122 -23.55 -10.78 -4.62
CA ASP A 122 -24.99 -10.92 -4.84
C ASP A 122 -25.37 -10.59 -6.30
N LYS A 123 -24.51 -9.81 -7.00
CA LYS A 123 -24.59 -9.47 -8.43
C LYS A 123 -23.20 -9.39 -9.06
N PRO A 124 -23.06 -9.56 -10.40
CA PRO A 124 -21.86 -9.21 -11.15
C PRO A 124 -21.30 -7.84 -10.78
N LEU A 125 -20.01 -7.71 -10.47
CA LEU A 125 -19.40 -6.39 -10.17
C LEU A 125 -19.35 -5.48 -11.40
N GLY A 126 -19.20 -6.07 -12.59
CA GLY A 126 -19.15 -5.35 -13.86
C GLY A 126 -17.92 -4.46 -13.96
N LYS A 127 -18.09 -3.28 -14.55
CA LYS A 127 -17.03 -2.27 -14.67
C LYS A 127 -16.66 -1.65 -13.32
N VAL A 128 -15.40 -1.23 -13.22
CA VAL A 128 -14.90 -0.40 -12.13
C VAL A 128 -14.80 1.04 -12.60
N TYR A 129 -15.41 1.95 -11.85
CA TYR A 129 -15.31 3.39 -12.05
C TYR A 129 -14.34 3.95 -11.01
N VAL A 130 -13.28 4.61 -11.45
CA VAL A 130 -12.26 5.22 -10.60
C VAL A 130 -12.56 6.71 -10.50
N ILE A 131 -13.03 7.14 -9.34
CA ILE A 131 -13.48 8.51 -9.07
C ILE A 131 -12.31 9.29 -8.49
N GLU A 132 -12.03 10.44 -9.08
CA GLU A 132 -11.06 11.39 -8.56
C GLU A 132 -11.59 12.05 -7.28
N VAL A 133 -10.76 12.05 -6.25
CA VAL A 133 -10.98 12.77 -5.01
C VAL A 133 -10.35 14.15 -5.16
N ASP A 134 -11.16 15.12 -5.58
CA ASP A 134 -10.79 16.52 -5.66
C ASP A 134 -11.21 17.24 -4.35
N PRO A 135 -10.24 17.70 -3.51
CA PRO A 135 -10.54 18.42 -2.27
C PRO A 135 -11.38 19.68 -2.47
N SER A 136 -11.30 20.32 -3.65
CA SER A 136 -12.07 21.51 -3.97
C SER A 136 -13.56 21.19 -4.14
N ARG A 137 -13.90 19.98 -4.60
CA ARG A 137 -15.29 19.54 -4.79
C ARG A 137 -15.95 19.11 -3.49
N ILE A 138 -15.18 18.48 -2.59
CA ILE A 138 -15.63 18.19 -1.22
C ILE A 138 -16.10 19.48 -0.53
N ARG A 139 -15.34 20.56 -0.68
CA ARG A 139 -15.70 21.89 -0.15
C ARG A 139 -16.94 22.52 -0.80
N ASN A 140 -17.33 22.06 -1.99
CA ASN A 140 -18.44 22.61 -2.77
C ASN A 140 -19.73 21.76 -2.68
N GLY A 141 -19.86 20.91 -1.67
CA GLY A 141 -21.11 20.17 -1.40
C GLY A 141 -21.21 18.83 -2.11
N PHE A 142 -20.08 18.19 -2.42
CA PHE A 142 -20.07 16.75 -2.74
C PHE A 142 -20.64 15.99 -1.54
N ASP A 143 -21.71 15.23 -1.76
CA ASP A 143 -22.27 14.40 -0.70
C ASP A 143 -21.44 13.12 -0.59
N GLU A 144 -20.62 13.01 0.46
CA GLU A 144 -19.81 11.83 0.72
C GLU A 144 -20.65 10.55 0.91
N ASN A 145 -21.94 10.70 1.20
CA ASN A 145 -22.90 9.61 1.32
C ASN A 145 -23.58 9.25 0.00
N ALA A 146 -23.30 9.96 -1.09
CA ALA A 146 -23.87 9.67 -2.40
C ALA A 146 -23.49 8.24 -2.84
N THR A 147 -24.45 7.53 -3.41
CA THR A 147 -24.22 6.19 -3.93
C THR A 147 -23.57 6.23 -5.30
N CYS A 148 -22.93 5.14 -5.69
CA CYS A 148 -22.31 4.99 -7.01
C CYS A 148 -23.29 5.27 -8.16
N GLY A 149 -24.56 4.92 -8.04
CA GLY A 149 -25.58 5.22 -9.05
C GLY A 149 -26.05 6.68 -9.09
N GLN A 150 -25.86 7.44 -8.01
CA GLN A 150 -26.10 8.89 -7.99
C GLN A 150 -24.93 9.67 -8.58
N LEU A 151 -23.72 9.12 -8.47
CA LEU A 151 -22.49 9.71 -8.99
C LEU A 151 -22.25 9.33 -10.46
N ILE A 152 -22.41 8.06 -10.81
CA ILE A 152 -22.22 7.53 -12.16
C ILE A 152 -23.59 7.43 -12.85
N CYS A 153 -24.02 8.56 -13.41
CA CYS A 153 -25.33 8.69 -14.06
C CYS A 153 -25.20 9.39 -15.43
N ALA A 154 -26.31 9.43 -16.18
CA ALA A 154 -26.32 10.17 -17.44
C ALA A 154 -26.10 11.68 -17.19
N PRO A 155 -25.31 12.37 -18.02
CA PRO A 155 -25.03 13.80 -17.83
C PRO A 155 -26.31 14.62 -17.66
N GLY A 156 -26.37 15.45 -16.62
CA GLY A 156 -27.54 16.29 -16.31
C GLY A 156 -28.68 15.61 -15.54
N SER A 157 -28.55 14.33 -15.17
CA SER A 157 -29.59 13.60 -14.43
C SER A 157 -29.74 14.01 -12.95
N GLY A 158 -28.80 14.77 -12.42
CA GLY A 158 -28.83 15.21 -11.02
C GLY A 158 -27.62 16.06 -10.65
N PRO A 159 -27.69 16.76 -9.51
CA PRO A 159 -26.63 17.67 -9.06
C PRO A 159 -25.33 16.95 -8.67
N GLN A 160 -25.41 15.67 -8.31
CA GLN A 160 -24.27 14.85 -7.91
C GLN A 160 -23.63 14.07 -9.09
N CYS A 161 -24.15 14.24 -10.31
CA CYS A 161 -23.71 13.46 -11.46
C CYS A 161 -22.29 13.84 -11.89
N LEU A 162 -21.38 12.89 -11.84
CA LEU A 162 -20.00 13.04 -12.26
C LEU A 162 -19.88 12.94 -13.78
N THR A 163 -18.90 13.65 -14.32
CA THR A 163 -18.61 13.68 -15.76
C THR A 163 -17.50 12.67 -16.11
N ALA A 164 -17.81 11.69 -16.95
CA ALA A 164 -16.84 10.72 -17.46
C ALA A 164 -15.66 11.43 -18.15
N GLY A 165 -14.43 10.99 -17.87
CA GLY A 165 -13.23 11.61 -18.43
C GLY A 165 -12.93 13.02 -17.89
N ARG A 166 -13.61 13.45 -16.84
CA ARG A 166 -13.20 14.61 -16.04
C ARG A 166 -13.10 14.23 -14.57
N ASP A 167 -14.20 13.70 -14.05
CA ASP A 167 -14.38 13.43 -12.63
C ASP A 167 -14.11 11.95 -12.28
N TYR A 168 -14.22 11.07 -13.26
CA TYR A 168 -13.93 9.64 -13.09
C TYR A 168 -13.42 9.04 -14.40
N ALA A 169 -12.66 7.95 -14.27
CA ALA A 169 -12.25 7.09 -15.37
C ALA A 169 -12.97 5.74 -15.29
N GLU A 170 -13.28 5.15 -16.44
CA GLU A 170 -13.70 3.75 -16.51
C GLU A 170 -12.43 2.89 -16.58
N ALA A 171 -12.24 2.00 -15.62
CA ALA A 171 -11.14 1.07 -15.67
C ALA A 171 -11.33 0.11 -16.84
N ALA A 172 -10.26 -0.07 -17.63
CA ALA A 172 -10.21 -1.03 -18.70
C ALA A 172 -10.36 -2.46 -18.15
N ALA A 173 -11.21 -3.24 -18.82
CA ALA A 173 -11.67 -4.59 -18.48
C ALA A 173 -12.55 -4.67 -17.19
N PRO A 174 -13.72 -5.34 -17.27
CA PRO A 174 -14.53 -5.59 -16.09
C PRO A 174 -13.83 -6.62 -15.18
N ILE A 175 -14.04 -6.50 -13.87
CA ILE A 175 -13.63 -7.52 -12.90
C ILE A 175 -14.45 -8.82 -13.04
N GLY A 176 -15.54 -8.75 -13.83
CA GLY A 176 -16.40 -9.89 -14.14
C GLY A 176 -17.36 -10.23 -13.01
N ASP A 177 -17.83 -11.48 -13.02
CA ASP A 177 -18.86 -12.00 -12.11
C ASP A 177 -18.28 -12.62 -10.83
N THR A 178 -17.01 -12.36 -10.52
CA THR A 178 -16.30 -13.01 -9.41
C THR A 178 -16.36 -12.18 -8.13
N SER A 179 -16.74 -12.81 -7.00
CA SER A 179 -16.61 -12.21 -5.67
C SER A 179 -15.14 -11.91 -5.41
N LEU A 180 -14.83 -10.73 -4.86
CA LEU A 180 -13.47 -10.39 -4.48
C LEU A 180 -13.28 -10.66 -2.99
N GLY A 181 -12.20 -11.34 -2.65
CA GLY A 181 -11.80 -11.49 -1.27
C GLY A 181 -12.70 -12.41 -0.44
N ALA A 182 -13.58 -13.20 -1.05
CA ALA A 182 -14.54 -14.04 -0.33
C ALA A 182 -13.87 -15.21 0.41
N ASP A 183 -12.97 -15.91 -0.29
CA ASP A 183 -12.35 -17.15 0.20
C ASP A 183 -10.88 -16.97 0.59
N ALA A 184 -10.27 -15.87 0.16
CA ALA A 184 -8.86 -15.55 0.40
C ALA A 184 -8.67 -14.02 0.36
N LEU A 185 -7.46 -13.55 0.66
CA LEU A 185 -7.09 -12.18 0.34
C LEU A 185 -6.99 -12.01 -1.18
N THR A 186 -7.73 -11.05 -1.73
CA THR A 186 -7.60 -10.61 -3.12
C THR A 186 -7.02 -9.20 -3.16
N ILE A 187 -5.99 -8.97 -3.96
CA ILE A 187 -5.52 -7.61 -4.20
C ILE A 187 -6.30 -7.06 -5.40
N LEU A 188 -6.97 -5.92 -5.21
CA LEU A 188 -7.55 -5.13 -6.27
C LEU A 188 -6.65 -3.92 -6.53
N ALA A 189 -5.80 -4.02 -7.55
CA ALA A 189 -4.88 -2.95 -7.92
C ALA A 189 -5.51 -2.06 -8.99
N ILE A 190 -5.60 -0.76 -8.72
CA ILE A 190 -5.91 0.26 -9.73
C ILE A 190 -4.59 0.74 -10.32
N LYS A 191 -4.42 0.60 -11.63
CA LYS A 191 -3.14 0.83 -12.33
C LYS A 191 -3.33 1.63 -13.61
N GLY A 192 -2.23 2.05 -14.22
CA GLY A 192 -2.24 2.82 -15.48
C GLY A 192 -2.27 4.32 -15.21
N CYS A 193 -2.54 5.12 -16.23
CA CYS A 193 -2.65 6.56 -16.14
C CYS A 193 -4.10 7.01 -16.33
N GLY A 194 -4.47 8.08 -15.60
CA GLY A 194 -5.62 8.90 -15.94
C GLY A 194 -5.51 9.52 -17.33
N ASN A 195 -6.52 10.25 -17.76
CA ASN A 195 -6.45 11.01 -19.01
C ASN A 195 -5.58 12.27 -18.86
N ALA A 196 -5.44 13.06 -19.93
CA ALA A 196 -4.59 14.25 -19.93
C ALA A 196 -4.91 15.22 -18.78
N PHE A 197 -6.20 15.48 -18.53
CA PHE A 197 -6.62 16.35 -17.43
C PHE A 197 -6.14 15.85 -16.06
N GLN A 198 -6.26 14.55 -15.82
CA GLN A 198 -5.93 13.92 -14.55
C GLN A 198 -4.43 13.81 -14.32
N ILE A 199 -3.66 13.46 -15.36
CA ILE A 199 -2.19 13.36 -15.24
C ILE A 199 -1.54 14.73 -15.15
N ASP A 200 -2.07 15.75 -15.84
CA ASP A 200 -1.59 17.13 -15.75
C ASP A 200 -1.80 17.69 -14.34
N ALA A 201 -2.93 17.37 -13.70
CA ALA A 201 -3.23 17.81 -12.33
C ALA A 201 -2.22 17.30 -11.29
N ILE A 202 -1.56 16.17 -11.55
CA ILE A 202 -0.54 15.57 -10.68
C ILE A 202 0.88 15.66 -11.24
N GLY A 203 1.09 16.39 -12.35
CA GLY A 203 2.40 16.62 -12.95
C GLY A 203 3.06 15.41 -13.60
N VAL A 204 2.27 14.44 -14.08
CA VAL A 204 2.76 13.25 -14.79
C VAL A 204 2.87 13.54 -16.29
N ASN A 205 3.99 13.17 -16.92
CA ASN A 205 4.15 13.35 -18.36
C ASN A 205 3.41 12.25 -19.12
N ALA A 206 2.66 12.66 -20.16
CA ALA A 206 1.96 11.76 -21.07
C ALA A 206 2.85 10.65 -21.68
N SER A 207 4.15 10.91 -21.87
CA SER A 207 5.12 9.92 -22.38
C SER A 207 5.30 8.71 -21.46
N ASP A 208 5.05 8.88 -20.16
CA ASP A 208 5.34 7.89 -19.14
C ASP A 208 4.18 6.88 -19.00
N CYS A 209 3.02 7.22 -19.56
CA CYS A 209 1.80 6.41 -19.50
C CYS A 209 1.81 5.17 -20.39
N GLY A 210 2.81 5.06 -21.27
CA GLY A 210 3.08 3.87 -22.07
C GLY A 210 2.02 3.55 -23.13
N VAL A 211 2.06 2.31 -23.62
CA VAL A 211 1.22 1.86 -24.73
C VAL A 211 -0.25 1.78 -24.33
N GLY A 212 -1.14 2.20 -25.24
CA GLY A 212 -2.59 2.13 -25.06
C GLY A 212 -3.18 3.29 -24.26
N TRP A 213 -2.36 4.25 -23.82
CA TRP A 213 -2.82 5.49 -23.22
C TRP A 213 -3.42 6.44 -24.27
N ASP A 214 -4.51 7.11 -23.90
CA ASP A 214 -5.24 8.07 -24.72
C ASP A 214 -5.50 9.36 -23.93
N ASN A 215 -5.35 10.52 -24.57
CA ASN A 215 -5.51 11.82 -23.91
C ASN A 215 -6.90 12.05 -23.31
N LEU A 216 -7.94 11.38 -23.81
CA LEU A 216 -9.32 11.58 -23.38
C LEU A 216 -9.75 10.55 -22.34
N LYS A 217 -9.33 9.29 -22.51
CA LYS A 217 -9.77 8.15 -21.69
C LYS A 217 -8.73 7.66 -20.68
N GLY A 218 -7.46 7.98 -20.89
CA GLY A 218 -6.37 7.35 -20.18
C GLY A 218 -6.21 5.87 -20.53
N ASN A 219 -5.53 5.12 -19.67
CA ASN A 219 -5.43 3.66 -19.71
C ASN A 219 -5.53 3.04 -18.31
N VAL A 220 -6.31 3.68 -17.43
CA VAL A 220 -6.60 3.14 -16.10
C VAL A 220 -7.18 1.74 -16.24
N LYS A 221 -6.71 0.79 -15.44
CA LYS A 221 -7.20 -0.59 -15.37
C LYS A 221 -7.39 -1.00 -13.91
N ALA A 222 -8.32 -1.93 -13.69
CA ALA A 222 -8.54 -2.57 -12.41
C ALA A 222 -8.16 -4.04 -12.55
N GLU A 223 -7.19 -4.48 -11.77
CA GLU A 223 -6.64 -5.84 -11.87
C GLU A 223 -6.79 -6.56 -10.53
N SER A 224 -7.41 -7.73 -10.58
CA SER A 224 -7.50 -8.63 -9.43
C SER A 224 -6.34 -9.62 -9.45
N ILE A 225 -5.57 -9.63 -8.37
CA ILE A 225 -4.50 -10.60 -8.14
C ILE A 225 -4.99 -11.53 -7.03
N THR A 226 -5.35 -12.74 -7.43
CA THR A 226 -5.81 -13.84 -6.56
C THR A 226 -4.70 -14.88 -6.46
N ASN A 227 -4.78 -15.78 -5.48
CA ASN A 227 -3.89 -16.94 -5.27
C ASN A 227 -2.62 -16.66 -4.46
N LEU A 228 -2.74 -15.88 -3.40
CA LEU A 228 -1.73 -15.92 -2.35
C LEU A 228 -1.94 -17.22 -1.56
N ALA A 229 -1.06 -18.20 -1.77
CA ALA A 229 -1.23 -19.54 -1.21
C ALA A 229 -1.28 -19.48 0.32
N LEU A 230 -2.35 -20.02 0.90
CA LEU A 230 -2.47 -20.17 2.35
C LEU A 230 -1.54 -21.31 2.80
N GLY A 231 -0.98 -21.17 4.00
CA GLY A 231 -0.10 -22.18 4.58
C GLY A 231 0.05 -21.97 6.07
N GLN A 232 0.34 -23.06 6.78
CA GLN A 232 0.63 -22.99 8.20
C GLN A 232 1.97 -22.31 8.43
N ARG A 233 2.04 -21.51 9.50
CA ARG A 233 3.27 -20.86 9.93
C ARG A 233 4.20 -21.86 10.63
N PRO A 234 5.42 -22.08 10.12
CA PRO A 234 6.42 -22.83 10.86
C PRO A 234 6.89 -22.04 12.10
N ALA A 235 7.24 -22.74 13.18
CA ALA A 235 7.76 -22.12 14.39
C ALA A 235 9.05 -21.32 14.11
N GLY A 236 9.15 -20.10 14.65
CA GLY A 236 10.30 -19.20 14.44
C GLY A 236 10.45 -18.68 13.00
N LYS A 237 9.42 -18.85 12.16
CA LYS A 237 9.41 -18.38 10.77
C LYS A 237 8.30 -17.35 10.54
N LEU A 238 8.52 -16.49 9.55
CA LEU A 238 7.54 -15.57 9.00
C LEU A 238 7.35 -15.89 7.51
N PRO A 239 6.29 -16.64 7.14
CA PRO A 239 5.97 -16.89 5.74
C PRO A 239 5.54 -15.59 5.05
N VAL A 240 6.23 -15.24 3.98
CA VAL A 240 5.94 -14.06 3.17
C VAL A 240 5.77 -14.40 1.71
N GLN A 241 4.95 -13.62 1.01
CA GLN A 241 4.80 -13.70 -0.44
C GLN A 241 4.82 -12.29 -1.04
N LEU A 242 5.85 -12.00 -1.82
CA LEU A 242 6.03 -10.69 -2.44
C LEU A 242 5.13 -10.52 -3.67
N VAL A 243 4.48 -9.37 -3.80
CA VAL A 243 3.74 -8.95 -4.99
C VAL A 243 4.27 -7.59 -5.42
N ASN A 244 4.87 -7.52 -6.60
CA ASN A 244 5.34 -6.26 -7.17
C ASN A 244 4.20 -5.59 -7.93
N LEU A 245 3.68 -4.48 -7.40
CA LEU A 245 2.61 -3.72 -8.04
C LEU A 245 3.13 -2.46 -8.74
N SER A 246 4.39 -2.09 -8.51
CA SER A 246 4.99 -0.92 -9.12
C SER A 246 5.52 -1.24 -10.51
N LYS A 247 4.92 -0.65 -11.55
CA LYS A 247 5.48 -0.69 -12.91
C LYS A 247 6.84 0.00 -12.99
N TYR A 248 7.03 1.02 -12.17
CA TYR A 248 8.32 1.68 -12.05
C TYR A 248 9.37 0.63 -11.64
N LEU A 249 9.07 -0.27 -10.71
CA LEU A 249 9.96 -1.35 -10.30
C LEU A 249 9.97 -2.57 -11.25
N ASP A 250 9.57 -2.43 -12.51
CA ASP A 250 9.64 -3.52 -13.48
C ASP A 250 11.11 -3.81 -13.84
N PRO A 251 11.64 -5.00 -13.52
CA PRO A 251 13.04 -5.34 -13.82
C PRO A 251 13.36 -5.29 -15.32
N LYS A 252 12.37 -5.43 -16.21
CA LYS A 252 12.55 -5.29 -17.67
C LYS A 252 12.91 -3.86 -18.07
N THR A 253 12.48 -2.88 -17.28
CA THR A 253 12.71 -1.45 -17.56
C THR A 253 13.85 -0.87 -16.74
N LEU A 254 13.99 -1.29 -15.48
CA LEU A 254 14.96 -0.70 -14.55
C LEU A 254 16.25 -1.50 -14.34
N GLY A 255 16.33 -2.74 -14.82
CA GLY A 255 17.44 -3.66 -14.54
C GLY A 255 17.19 -4.51 -13.28
N ALA A 256 18.25 -5.13 -12.76
CA ALA A 256 18.11 -6.12 -11.68
C ALA A 256 17.59 -5.49 -10.37
N LEU A 257 16.50 -6.05 -9.84
CA LEU A 257 15.87 -5.68 -8.59
C LEU A 257 15.94 -6.87 -7.62
N THR A 258 16.47 -6.65 -6.42
CA THR A 258 16.60 -7.70 -5.41
C THR A 258 15.93 -7.25 -4.12
N VAL A 259 15.10 -8.12 -3.55
CA VAL A 259 14.51 -7.96 -2.22
C VAL A 259 15.14 -9.01 -1.33
N GLN A 260 15.79 -8.57 -0.27
CA GLN A 260 16.48 -9.42 0.70
C GLN A 260 15.96 -9.16 2.11
N TYR A 261 16.16 -10.11 3.01
CA TYR A 261 15.73 -10.03 4.40
C TYR A 261 16.84 -10.44 5.36
N GLY A 262 17.01 -9.68 6.43
CA GLY A 262 17.99 -9.94 7.48
C GLY A 262 18.14 -8.74 8.40
N ASP A 263 19.29 -8.62 9.05
CA ASP A 263 19.63 -7.45 9.86
C ASP A 263 19.86 -6.24 8.95
N VAL A 264 19.00 -5.22 9.06
CA VAL A 264 19.06 -4.00 8.24
C VAL A 264 19.99 -2.94 8.81
N LEU A 265 20.38 -3.07 10.08
CA LEU A 265 21.33 -2.17 10.75
C LEU A 265 22.77 -2.66 10.66
N ALA A 266 22.98 -3.92 10.28
CA ALA A 266 24.32 -4.46 10.08
C ALA A 266 25.12 -3.65 9.04
N GLU A 267 26.40 -3.44 9.38
CA GLU A 267 27.37 -2.83 8.47
C GLU A 267 27.50 -3.66 7.18
N ALA A 268 27.79 -2.97 6.08
CA ALA A 268 28.00 -3.60 4.78
C ALA A 268 29.10 -4.68 4.88
N GLY A 269 28.69 -5.96 4.83
CA GLY A 269 29.59 -7.11 4.96
C GLY A 269 29.30 -8.08 6.11
N ALA A 270 28.32 -7.79 6.98
CA ALA A 270 27.84 -8.70 8.03
C ALA A 270 26.30 -8.74 8.04
N PRO A 271 25.67 -9.65 8.82
CA PRO A 271 25.28 -11.03 8.45
C PRO A 271 24.65 -11.19 7.05
N THR A 272 24.52 -12.44 6.60
CA THR A 272 23.92 -12.83 5.32
C THR A 272 22.46 -12.42 5.21
N LEU A 273 22.19 -11.34 4.46
CA LEU A 273 20.87 -11.06 3.92
C LEU A 273 20.40 -12.27 3.10
N SER A 274 19.27 -12.85 3.50
CA SER A 274 18.62 -13.94 2.79
C SER A 274 17.84 -13.39 1.59
N ASN A 275 17.96 -14.03 0.44
CA ASN A 275 17.23 -13.59 -0.74
C ASN A 275 15.74 -13.94 -0.63
N VAL A 276 14.87 -12.91 -0.66
CA VAL A 276 13.42 -13.07 -0.71
C VAL A 276 12.99 -13.24 -2.17
N ALA A 277 13.39 -12.30 -3.04
CA ALA A 277 13.07 -12.32 -4.45
C ALA A 277 14.16 -11.64 -5.29
N ASN A 278 14.45 -12.21 -6.46
CA ASN A 278 15.21 -11.55 -7.52
C ASN A 278 14.26 -11.29 -8.69
N ASP A 279 14.26 -10.07 -9.20
CA ASP A 279 13.47 -9.60 -10.33
C ASP A 279 11.99 -10.01 -10.21
N PRO A 280 11.30 -9.66 -9.10
CA PRO A 280 9.93 -10.07 -8.88
C PRO A 280 9.04 -9.56 -10.02
N PRO A 281 8.29 -10.45 -10.69
CA PRO A 281 7.44 -10.05 -11.81
C PRO A 281 6.36 -9.06 -11.34
N VAL A 282 6.13 -8.04 -12.15
CA VAL A 282 5.02 -7.10 -11.91
C VAL A 282 3.68 -7.83 -12.10
N ASP A 283 2.73 -7.55 -11.22
CA ASP A 283 1.36 -8.10 -11.24
C ASP A 283 1.26 -9.61 -11.01
N GLN A 284 2.32 -10.22 -10.49
CA GLN A 284 2.32 -11.64 -10.17
C GLN A 284 2.92 -11.87 -8.79
N PRO A 285 2.29 -12.73 -7.97
CA PRO A 285 2.87 -13.10 -6.70
C PRO A 285 4.12 -13.96 -6.93
N ALA A 286 5.22 -13.58 -6.29
CA ALA A 286 6.43 -14.38 -6.24
C ALA A 286 6.17 -15.69 -5.44
N PRO A 287 7.05 -16.70 -5.54
CA PRO A 287 7.00 -17.86 -4.66
C PRO A 287 7.09 -17.45 -3.18
N SER A 288 6.36 -18.16 -2.31
CA SER A 288 6.40 -17.94 -0.87
C SER A 288 7.80 -18.20 -0.30
N LYS A 289 8.20 -17.45 0.73
CA LYS A 289 9.47 -17.59 1.44
C LYS A 289 9.25 -17.59 2.94
N ASP A 290 9.92 -18.49 3.64
CA ASP A 290 9.91 -18.54 5.10
C ASP A 290 11.12 -17.79 5.64
N LEU A 291 10.86 -16.62 6.23
CA LEU A 291 11.90 -15.76 6.79
C LEU A 291 12.18 -16.15 8.24
N ASP A 292 13.44 -16.07 8.67
CA ASP A 292 13.80 -16.28 10.08
C ASP A 292 13.31 -15.12 10.96
N LEU A 293 12.45 -15.42 11.92
CA LEU A 293 11.94 -14.46 12.89
C LEU A 293 11.99 -15.08 14.30
N PRO A 294 13.08 -14.86 15.05
CA PRO A 294 13.14 -15.15 16.49
C PRO A 294 12.02 -14.41 17.21
N THR A 295 11.04 -15.13 17.76
CA THR A 295 9.87 -14.52 18.43
C THR A 295 10.10 -14.27 19.92
N ASP A 296 11.22 -14.74 20.45
CA ASP A 296 11.66 -14.61 21.85
C ASP A 296 12.41 -13.31 22.14
N ASP A 297 12.72 -12.52 21.12
CA ASP A 297 13.46 -11.26 21.22
C ASP A 297 12.72 -10.15 20.46
N GLU A 298 12.06 -9.23 21.18
CA GLU A 298 11.31 -8.12 20.57
C GLU A 298 12.21 -7.12 19.83
N SER A 299 13.50 -7.03 20.19
CA SER A 299 14.44 -6.13 19.50
C SER A 299 14.65 -6.50 18.04
N VAL A 300 14.29 -7.74 17.66
CA VAL A 300 14.32 -8.23 16.29
C VAL A 300 13.47 -7.37 15.35
N TYR A 301 12.36 -6.81 15.81
CA TYR A 301 11.45 -6.07 14.93
C TYR A 301 12.06 -4.74 14.47
N GLY A 302 12.88 -4.11 15.30
CA GLY A 302 13.59 -2.87 14.94
C GLY A 302 14.90 -3.10 14.18
N THR A 303 15.45 -4.31 14.21
CA THR A 303 16.78 -4.62 13.62
C THR A 303 16.70 -5.50 12.39
N ARG A 304 15.71 -6.38 12.28
CA ARG A 304 15.46 -7.19 11.08
C ARG A 304 14.44 -6.52 10.18
N GLY A 305 14.60 -6.75 8.90
CA GLY A 305 13.66 -6.26 7.90
C GLY A 305 14.15 -6.51 6.49
N PHE A 306 13.74 -5.64 5.57
CA PHE A 306 13.96 -5.81 4.14
C PHE A 306 14.96 -4.81 3.59
N VAL A 307 15.80 -5.31 2.69
CA VAL A 307 16.69 -4.50 1.87
C VAL A 307 16.22 -4.65 0.42
N ILE A 308 15.78 -3.54 -0.18
CA ILE A 308 15.30 -3.47 -1.56
C ILE A 308 16.34 -2.72 -2.36
N GLU A 309 17.01 -3.43 -3.25
CA GLU A 309 18.11 -2.90 -4.05
C GLU A 309 17.83 -3.03 -5.53
N ARG A 310 18.06 -1.92 -6.24
CA ARG A 310 18.19 -1.94 -7.69
C ARG A 310 19.64 -1.77 -8.06
N LYS A 311 20.13 -2.52 -9.04
CA LYS A 311 21.51 -2.37 -9.56
C LYS A 311 21.51 -1.80 -10.98
N THR A 312 22.39 -0.82 -11.22
CA THR A 312 22.69 -0.29 -12.56
C THR A 312 24.19 -0.35 -12.79
N GLY A 313 24.63 -1.19 -13.74
CA GLY A 313 26.06 -1.37 -14.01
C GLY A 313 26.80 -2.00 -12.82
N SER A 314 27.85 -1.35 -12.32
CA SER A 314 28.74 -1.88 -11.27
C SER A 314 28.30 -1.61 -9.83
N GLY A 315 27.15 -0.96 -9.59
CA GLY A 315 26.69 -0.62 -8.24
C GLY A 315 25.16 -0.48 -8.10
N PRO A 316 24.65 -0.32 -6.87
CA PRO A 316 23.24 -0.08 -6.64
C PRO A 316 22.84 1.30 -7.18
N ALA A 317 21.76 1.34 -7.98
CA ALA A 317 21.10 2.56 -8.40
C ALA A 317 20.34 3.20 -7.23
N PHE A 318 19.74 2.36 -6.39
CA PHE A 318 19.21 2.73 -5.09
C PHE A 318 19.23 1.51 -4.15
N SER A 319 19.22 1.78 -2.85
CA SER A 319 19.05 0.79 -1.78
C SER A 319 18.11 1.39 -0.74
N VAL A 320 17.02 0.70 -0.44
CA VAL A 320 16.07 1.05 0.62
C VAL A 320 16.13 -0.02 1.68
N ARG A 321 16.26 0.40 2.94
CA ARG A 321 16.24 -0.49 4.10
C ARG A 321 15.04 -0.13 4.95
N THR A 322 14.27 -1.13 5.34
CA THR A 322 13.08 -0.97 6.18
C THR A 322 13.08 -2.08 7.21
N SER A 323 12.96 -1.74 8.49
CA SER A 323 12.79 -2.73 9.54
C SER A 323 11.38 -3.33 9.50
N LEU A 324 11.15 -4.43 10.21
CA LEU A 324 9.82 -4.98 10.41
C LEU A 324 8.92 -3.99 11.18
N ALA A 325 9.48 -3.25 12.14
CA ALA A 325 8.75 -2.20 12.84
C ALA A 325 8.27 -1.11 11.86
N ASP A 326 9.15 -0.64 10.96
CA ASP A 326 8.78 0.37 9.96
C ASP A 326 7.69 -0.16 9.01
N VAL A 327 7.85 -1.40 8.52
CA VAL A 327 6.84 -2.04 7.65
C VAL A 327 5.50 -2.15 8.37
N GLN A 328 5.49 -2.50 9.65
CA GLN A 328 4.27 -2.59 10.44
C GLN A 328 3.65 -1.22 10.70
N GLU A 329 4.45 -0.20 11.00
CA GLU A 329 3.98 1.17 11.18
C GLU A 329 3.28 1.67 9.90
N ASP A 330 3.89 1.44 8.74
CA ASP A 330 3.31 1.77 7.43
C ASP A 330 2.04 0.95 7.11
N SER A 331 1.93 -0.27 7.63
CA SER A 331 0.82 -1.19 7.31
C SER A 331 -0.37 -1.08 8.28
N SER A 332 -0.10 -0.82 9.55
CA SER A 332 -1.08 -0.82 10.64
C SER A 332 -0.54 -0.02 11.84
N PRO A 333 -0.49 1.33 11.78
CA PRO A 333 0.24 2.17 12.73
C PRO A 333 -0.25 2.08 14.18
N LEU A 334 -1.45 1.54 14.41
CA LEU A 334 -2.04 1.37 15.74
C LEU A 334 -1.69 0.01 16.38
N SER A 335 -1.05 -0.89 15.65
CA SER A 335 -0.63 -2.20 16.15
C SER A 335 0.78 -2.15 16.72
N LEU A 336 1.07 -3.04 17.68
CA LEU A 336 2.44 -3.30 18.09
C LEU A 336 3.08 -4.33 17.14
N PRO A 337 4.39 -4.26 16.85
CA PRO A 337 5.06 -5.20 15.94
C PRO A 337 4.89 -6.66 16.36
N ALA A 338 4.98 -6.96 17.66
CA ALA A 338 4.83 -8.32 18.17
C ALA A 338 3.43 -8.90 17.87
N ASP A 339 2.37 -8.18 18.25
CA ASP A 339 1.00 -8.60 18.03
C ASP A 339 0.68 -8.75 16.55
N TYR A 340 1.14 -7.78 15.76
CA TYR A 340 1.02 -7.79 14.31
C TYR A 340 1.63 -9.07 13.75
N TYR A 341 2.95 -9.22 13.86
CA TYR A 341 3.66 -10.31 13.21
C TYR A 341 3.41 -11.67 13.81
N GLN A 342 2.86 -11.82 15.03
CA GLN A 342 2.55 -13.13 15.62
C GLN A 342 1.12 -13.61 15.31
N GLY A 343 0.17 -12.71 15.10
CA GLY A 343 -1.25 -13.05 14.94
C GLY A 343 -1.66 -13.65 13.59
N SER A 344 -0.75 -13.74 12.61
CA SER A 344 -1.04 -14.19 11.24
C SER A 344 -0.26 -15.43 10.83
N SER A 345 -0.86 -16.25 9.97
CA SER A 345 -0.21 -17.46 9.42
C SER A 345 0.75 -17.13 8.28
N LYS A 346 0.49 -16.05 7.54
CA LYS A 346 1.30 -15.60 6.41
C LYS A 346 1.15 -14.09 6.17
N TYR A 347 2.09 -13.52 5.42
CA TYR A 347 2.05 -12.13 4.97
C TYR A 347 2.14 -12.01 3.45
N ALA A 348 1.30 -11.16 2.86
CA ALA A 348 1.54 -10.63 1.53
C ALA A 348 2.41 -9.37 1.66
N LEU A 349 3.57 -9.34 1.00
CA LEU A 349 4.40 -8.16 0.95
C LEU A 349 4.10 -7.43 -0.36
N LEU A 350 3.48 -6.27 -0.27
CA LEU A 350 3.17 -5.44 -1.43
C LEU A 350 4.33 -4.49 -1.65
N LEU A 351 5.08 -4.77 -2.71
CA LEU A 351 6.13 -3.87 -3.16
C LEU A 351 5.49 -2.81 -4.03
N LEU A 352 5.41 -1.62 -3.46
CA LEU A 352 4.76 -0.47 -4.03
C LEU A 352 5.81 0.58 -4.34
N GLY A 353 5.50 1.42 -5.31
CA GLY A 353 6.32 2.57 -5.55
C GLY A 353 5.59 3.63 -6.33
N ASP A 354 5.91 4.88 -6.02
CA ASP A 354 5.31 6.02 -6.70
C ASP A 354 5.75 5.96 -8.19
N PRO A 355 4.82 5.85 -9.14
CA PRO A 355 5.15 5.85 -10.56
C PRO A 355 5.64 7.20 -11.07
N ARG A 356 5.36 8.31 -10.36
CA ARG A 356 5.62 9.71 -10.80
C ARG A 356 7.08 10.15 -10.63
N ALA A 357 7.94 9.19 -10.42
CA ALA A 357 8.98 9.34 -9.45
C ALA A 357 10.32 8.99 -10.10
N GLN A 358 11.11 10.00 -10.50
CA GLN A 358 12.52 9.87 -10.93
C GLN A 358 13.30 8.70 -10.28
N ALA A 359 14.05 8.02 -11.16
CA ALA A 359 14.85 6.81 -11.00
C ALA A 359 15.71 6.66 -9.71
N SER A 360 16.05 7.78 -9.07
CA SER A 360 17.09 7.87 -8.04
C SER A 360 16.59 8.22 -6.64
N ASP A 361 15.29 8.49 -6.46
CA ASP A 361 14.78 8.91 -5.15
C ASP A 361 14.29 7.69 -4.34
N PRO A 362 14.93 7.38 -3.19
CA PRO A 362 14.63 6.19 -2.39
C PRO A 362 13.31 6.29 -1.63
N ARG A 363 12.71 7.49 -1.48
CA ARG A 363 11.42 7.67 -0.78
C ARG A 363 10.22 7.10 -1.55
N ARG A 364 10.48 6.40 -2.64
CA ARG A 364 9.50 5.97 -3.64
C ARG A 364 9.30 4.49 -3.68
N VAL A 365 9.99 3.74 -2.84
CA VAL A 365 9.75 2.31 -2.67
C VAL A 365 9.35 2.08 -1.24
N HIS A 366 8.17 1.52 -1.05
CA HIS A 366 7.69 1.12 0.26
C HIS A 366 7.14 -0.29 0.17
N LEU A 367 7.15 -0.95 1.31
CA LEU A 367 6.76 -2.32 1.45
C LEU A 367 5.65 -2.37 2.49
N ILE A 368 4.44 -2.70 2.04
CA ILE A 368 3.31 -2.91 2.94
C ILE A 368 3.20 -4.40 3.20
N ALA A 369 3.13 -4.80 4.45
CA ALA A 369 2.78 -6.16 4.83
C ALA A 369 1.26 -6.24 4.99
N VAL A 370 0.62 -7.28 4.44
CA VAL A 370 -0.80 -7.53 4.64
C VAL A 370 -0.96 -8.87 5.35
N PRO A 371 -1.54 -8.88 6.57
CA PRO A 371 -1.72 -10.10 7.32
C PRO A 371 -2.74 -11.02 6.65
N MET A 372 -2.36 -12.28 6.49
CA MET A 372 -3.21 -13.35 6.00
C MET A 372 -3.34 -14.41 7.09
N THR A 373 -4.58 -14.78 7.37
CA THR A 373 -4.91 -15.85 8.33
C THR A 373 -5.45 -17.03 7.55
N ASP A 374 -5.27 -18.26 8.04
CA ASP A 374 -5.91 -19.43 7.42
C ASP A 374 -7.43 -19.34 7.67
N PRO A 375 -8.30 -19.51 6.65
CA PRO A 375 -9.74 -19.61 6.85
C PRO A 375 -10.14 -20.68 7.87
N ALA A 376 -9.36 -21.76 8.01
CA ALA A 376 -9.61 -22.80 9.01
C ALA A 376 -9.41 -22.32 10.45
N ASP A 377 -8.59 -21.28 10.64
CA ASP A 377 -8.29 -20.67 11.95
C ASP A 377 -9.21 -19.47 12.24
N ALA A 378 -10.02 -19.02 11.28
CA ALA A 378 -11.04 -18.00 11.49
C ALA A 378 -12.21 -18.63 12.26
N VAL A 379 -12.15 -18.53 13.59
CA VAL A 379 -13.27 -18.93 14.46
C VAL A 379 -14.49 -18.07 14.09
N ASP A 380 -15.54 -18.71 13.59
CA ASP A 380 -16.85 -18.10 13.31
C ASP A 380 -17.42 -17.51 14.62
N THR A 381 -17.10 -16.25 14.91
CA THR A 381 -17.68 -15.54 16.06
C THR A 381 -19.11 -15.06 15.81
N ASP A 382 -19.72 -15.39 14.66
CA ASP A 382 -21.09 -15.04 14.29
C ASP A 382 -22.15 -16.04 14.81
N ALA A 383 -21.79 -16.95 15.73
CA ALA A 383 -22.78 -17.72 16.48
C ALA A 383 -23.43 -16.86 17.58
N GLY A 384 -24.38 -16.02 17.15
CA GLY A 384 -25.23 -15.20 18.01
C GLY A 384 -25.78 -15.97 19.20
N GLY A 385 -25.61 -15.39 20.37
CA GLY A 385 -26.23 -15.81 21.63
C GLY A 385 -27.75 -15.76 21.53
N GLY A 386 -28.34 -16.85 21.04
CA GLY A 386 -29.74 -17.17 21.27
C GLY A 386 -29.91 -17.67 22.69
N SER A 387 -30.05 -16.76 23.66
CA SER A 387 -30.59 -17.13 24.96
C SER A 387 -32.05 -17.53 24.78
N THR A 388 -32.31 -18.82 24.54
CA THR A 388 -33.64 -19.38 24.76
C THR A 388 -33.88 -19.38 26.26
N GLY A 389 -34.44 -18.28 26.77
CA GLY A 389 -35.04 -18.23 28.09
C GLY A 389 -36.17 -19.24 28.15
N ALA A 390 -35.89 -20.37 28.79
CA ALA A 390 -36.89 -21.33 29.21
C ALA A 390 -37.61 -20.75 30.44
N ASP A 391 -38.70 -20.02 30.22
CA ASP A 391 -39.65 -19.71 31.27
C ASP A 391 -40.63 -20.89 31.40
N ALA A 392 -40.27 -21.81 32.29
CA ALA A 392 -41.16 -22.78 32.87
C ALA A 392 -41.60 -22.26 34.25
N GLY A 393 -42.86 -21.84 34.37
CA GLY A 393 -43.43 -21.36 35.62
C GLY A 393 -44.96 -21.42 35.59
N ALA A 394 -45.50 -22.59 35.92
CA ALA A 394 -46.90 -22.81 36.19
C ALA A 394 -47.29 -22.31 37.61
N ASP A 395 -48.60 -22.08 37.77
CA ASP A 395 -49.41 -22.09 39.00
C ASP A 395 -49.26 -20.97 40.04
N GLY A 396 -50.42 -20.39 40.39
CA GLY A 396 -50.65 -19.94 41.77
C GLY A 396 -51.57 -18.73 41.99
N SER A 397 -52.88 -19.00 42.09
CA SER A 397 -53.78 -18.44 43.13
C SER A 397 -54.35 -17.01 43.00
N LEU A 398 -55.69 -17.00 42.96
CA LEU A 398 -56.70 -16.03 43.41
C LEU A 398 -56.84 -14.68 42.68
#